data_AF-A0AAJ1TTH7-F1
#
_entry.id   AF-A0AAJ1TTH7-F1
#
_cell.length_a   1.000
_cell.length_b   1.000
_cell.length_c   1.000
_cell.angle_alpha   90.00
_cell.angle_beta   90.00
_cell.angle_gamma   90.00
#
_symmetry.space_group_name_H-M   'P 1'
#
loop_
_entity.id
_entity.type
_entity.pdbx_description
1 polymer ?
#
loop_
_entity_poly.entity_id
_entity_poly.type
_entity_poly.pdbx_seq_one_letter_code
_entity_poly.pdbx_strand_id
1 'polypeptide(L)'
;MVRSLAALVMAGLVLGMSAPHSEGAPPPGTQPAETVASHRLAAGQVRSLVLVAQPGDYVRGTLAVGAGRFQLDLVADDGRPIRRLADDVEGRTVVHFVAPGGPARLVLMALEDGTAHLTTEAIVAPPKAVSPPPRLTSPVMAALARSVEAGGGTEAFWADVARRGTPLVEAGGDGQVILTFLARGNRTNVRLVGAPSGDHEWLSRLAGSDVWFKSFTVPPDTRLSYRIAPDVPAPPGSDRERRIALLATAAADPLNHHPWPADAPDAFNQESTLELPAAPVQPGLEDLSAPRGTFTRFRLSSAGLGNTRSITLYTPAGFDPADRRNQLLILFDAKAYLTKVPTPRILDALTADGRLPPTLAVFVSEIDAETRTRELPGNPAFADFLARDLLPAIQARSRAAIPPARTILAGSSYGGLAATTVALTHPELFGNVIAMSGSFWWHPERLAELVARATRRDLRFHMSAGLFEGAHQGSDGILETTRRLRERLKSRGYPVTGRDYAGGHDYLVWRGALADGLLAIAGARTID
;
A
#
# COMPACT_ATOMS: atom_id res chain seq x y z
N MET A 1 3.71 34.19 -18.16
CA MET A 1 2.28 33.80 -18.12
C MET A 1 2.04 32.42 -18.75
N VAL A 2 2.99 31.46 -18.63
CA VAL A 2 2.81 30.05 -19.02
C VAL A 2 3.69 29.21 -18.10
N ARG A 3 3.14 28.68 -17.01
CA ARG A 3 3.71 27.58 -16.20
C ARG A 3 2.58 26.91 -15.42
N SER A 4 2.73 25.59 -15.25
CA SER A 4 1.95 24.68 -14.38
C SER A 4 0.92 23.79 -15.08
N LEU A 5 1.44 22.71 -15.67
CA LEU A 5 0.71 21.45 -15.85
C LEU A 5 1.70 20.27 -15.78
N ALA A 6 2.40 20.09 -14.65
CA ALA A 6 3.30 18.96 -14.45
C ALA A 6 3.60 18.77 -12.95
N ALA A 7 2.74 18.02 -12.25
CA ALA A 7 3.00 17.43 -10.92
C ALA A 7 1.87 16.45 -10.57
N LEU A 8 1.84 15.27 -11.22
CA LEU A 8 0.81 14.26 -10.92
C LEU A 8 1.31 12.83 -11.20
N VAL A 9 2.42 12.37 -10.60
CA VAL A 9 2.87 10.97 -10.81
C VAL A 9 3.39 10.23 -9.56
N MET A 10 3.65 10.87 -8.41
CA MET A 10 4.34 10.20 -7.28
C MET A 10 3.45 9.49 -6.24
N ALA A 11 2.25 9.04 -6.61
CA ALA A 11 1.46 8.16 -5.77
C ALA A 11 1.34 6.79 -6.42
N GLY A 12 1.74 5.75 -5.68
CA GLY A 12 1.18 4.42 -5.88
C GLY A 12 -0.34 4.55 -5.82
N LEU A 13 -0.96 4.37 -6.97
CA LEU A 13 -2.37 4.06 -7.17
C LEU A 13 -3.42 4.87 -6.39
N VAL A 14 -3.26 6.17 -6.18
CA VAL A 14 -4.36 7.00 -5.67
C VAL A 14 -4.27 8.41 -6.23
N LEU A 15 -5.23 8.78 -7.09
CA LEU A 15 -5.86 10.11 -7.22
C LEU A 15 -6.77 10.18 -8.46
N GLY A 16 -8.07 10.31 -8.22
CA GLY A 16 -9.02 10.82 -9.20
C GLY A 16 -9.44 12.24 -8.83
N MET A 17 -9.59 13.10 -9.84
CA MET A 17 -10.71 14.02 -10.03
C MET A 17 -10.52 14.73 -11.39
N SER A 18 -11.50 14.60 -12.28
CA SER A 18 -11.80 15.60 -13.30
C SER A 18 -13.32 15.77 -13.34
N ALA A 19 -13.75 17.05 -13.40
CA ALA A 19 -15.12 17.55 -13.35
C ALA A 19 -16.02 16.95 -14.46
N PRO A 20 -17.37 16.98 -14.31
CA PRO A 20 -18.28 16.27 -15.20
C PRO A 20 -18.17 16.84 -16.62
N HIS A 21 -17.70 16.03 -17.56
CA HIS A 21 -17.84 16.31 -18.98
C HIS A 21 -18.94 15.40 -19.51
N SER A 22 -19.87 16.02 -20.21
CA SER A 22 -20.97 15.38 -20.94
C SER A 22 -20.48 14.18 -21.74
N GLU A 23 -21.11 13.03 -21.52
CA GLU A 23 -20.92 11.81 -22.31
C GLU A 23 -21.12 12.12 -23.80
N GLY A 24 -20.03 12.13 -24.55
CA GLY A 24 -20.09 11.94 -26.00
C GLY A 24 -20.44 10.50 -26.28
N ALA A 25 -21.51 10.26 -27.04
CA ALA A 25 -21.98 8.92 -27.38
C ALA A 25 -20.82 8.07 -27.98
N PRO A 26 -20.69 6.79 -27.58
CA PRO A 26 -19.67 5.91 -28.12
C PRO A 26 -19.91 5.65 -29.62
N PRO A 27 -18.85 5.48 -30.42
CA PRO A 27 -18.99 5.09 -31.83
C PRO A 27 -19.71 3.71 -31.92
N PRO A 28 -20.55 3.48 -32.94
CA PRO A 28 -21.32 2.25 -33.03
C PRO A 28 -20.43 1.09 -33.47
N GLY A 29 -20.26 0.10 -32.59
CA GLY A 29 -19.61 -1.18 -32.91
C GLY A 29 -19.33 -1.99 -31.66
N THR A 30 -20.11 -3.06 -31.45
CA THR A 30 -20.08 -4.03 -30.33
C THR A 30 -20.31 -3.43 -28.93
N GLN A 31 -21.49 -3.67 -28.35
CA GLN A 31 -21.71 -3.43 -26.91
C GLN A 31 -20.69 -4.27 -26.11
N PRO A 32 -20.04 -3.70 -25.09
CA PRO A 32 -19.15 -4.47 -24.24
C PRO A 32 -19.90 -5.63 -23.59
N ALA A 33 -19.23 -6.77 -23.48
CA ALA A 33 -19.73 -7.90 -22.73
C ALA A 33 -19.69 -7.54 -21.24
N GLU A 34 -20.87 -7.32 -20.64
CA GLU A 34 -20.99 -6.88 -19.27
C GLU A 34 -21.64 -7.95 -18.37
N THR A 35 -21.20 -7.98 -17.12
CA THR A 35 -21.92 -8.67 -16.04
C THR A 35 -22.40 -7.62 -15.06
N VAL A 36 -23.71 -7.47 -14.91
CA VAL A 36 -24.34 -6.54 -13.96
C VAL A 36 -25.23 -7.33 -13.01
N ALA A 37 -24.96 -7.24 -11.72
CA ALA A 37 -25.68 -8.02 -10.72
C ALA A 37 -25.86 -7.24 -9.42
N SER A 38 -27.10 -7.23 -8.89
CA SER A 38 -27.42 -6.68 -7.57
C SER A 38 -27.97 -7.78 -6.69
N HIS A 39 -27.37 -7.99 -5.52
CA HIS A 39 -27.79 -9.04 -4.60
C HIS A 39 -27.94 -8.52 -3.19
N ARG A 40 -29.03 -8.94 -2.53
CA ARG A 40 -29.16 -8.94 -1.08
C ARG A 40 -28.85 -10.34 -0.58
N LEU A 41 -27.86 -10.46 0.31
CA LEU A 41 -27.38 -11.74 0.83
C LEU A 41 -27.29 -11.67 2.36
N ALA A 42 -27.63 -12.77 3.00
CA ALA A 42 -27.33 -12.99 4.42
C ALA A 42 -25.88 -13.43 4.59
N ALA A 43 -25.31 -13.22 5.78
CA ALA A 43 -23.95 -13.62 6.12
C ALA A 43 -23.71 -15.10 5.81
N GLY A 44 -22.59 -15.39 5.15
CA GLY A 44 -22.20 -16.73 4.69
C GLY A 44 -22.87 -17.17 3.38
N GLN A 45 -23.86 -16.44 2.85
CA GLN A 45 -24.45 -16.78 1.55
C GLN A 45 -23.50 -16.45 0.41
N VAL A 46 -23.52 -17.32 -0.61
CA VAL A 46 -22.69 -17.23 -1.81
C VAL A 46 -23.57 -17.14 -3.06
N ARG A 47 -23.16 -16.31 -4.02
CA ARG A 47 -23.74 -16.23 -5.37
C ARG A 47 -22.68 -16.46 -6.42
N SER A 48 -22.95 -17.39 -7.32
CA SER A 48 -22.15 -17.64 -8.50
C SER A 48 -22.73 -16.86 -9.68
N LEU A 49 -21.87 -16.13 -10.38
CA LEU A 49 -22.19 -15.27 -11.50
C LEU A 49 -21.37 -15.70 -12.71
N VAL A 50 -22.02 -15.75 -13.88
CA VAL A 50 -21.32 -16.06 -15.13
C VAL A 50 -20.35 -14.92 -15.44
N LEU A 51 -19.11 -15.27 -15.76
CA LEU A 51 -18.14 -14.30 -16.29
C LEU A 51 -18.37 -14.18 -17.80
N VAL A 52 -18.82 -13.01 -18.26
CA VAL A 52 -18.96 -12.72 -19.69
C VAL A 52 -17.65 -12.11 -20.20
N ALA A 53 -16.70 -12.95 -20.61
CA ALA A 53 -15.41 -12.54 -21.19
C ALA A 53 -14.80 -13.68 -22.04
N GLN A 54 -13.97 -13.36 -23.03
CA GLN A 54 -13.16 -14.35 -23.75
C GLN A 54 -11.82 -14.57 -23.04
N PRO A 55 -11.21 -15.75 -23.16
CA PRO A 55 -9.86 -15.99 -22.66
C PRO A 55 -8.86 -14.94 -23.11
N GLY A 56 -8.13 -14.34 -22.17
CA GLY A 56 -7.15 -13.29 -22.43
C GLY A 56 -7.70 -11.86 -22.46
N ASP A 57 -9.03 -11.66 -22.40
CA ASP A 57 -9.61 -10.33 -22.26
C ASP A 57 -9.19 -9.68 -20.94
N TYR A 58 -8.95 -8.37 -20.98
CA TYR A 58 -8.77 -7.57 -19.78
C TYR A 58 -10.15 -7.23 -19.23
N VAL A 59 -10.43 -7.65 -18.00
CA VAL A 59 -11.69 -7.38 -17.33
C VAL A 59 -11.47 -6.31 -16.26
N ARG A 60 -12.23 -5.22 -16.35
CA ARG A 60 -12.37 -4.23 -15.27
C ARG A 60 -13.74 -4.37 -14.64
N GLY A 61 -13.82 -4.22 -13.32
CA GLY A 61 -15.10 -4.29 -12.63
C GLY A 61 -15.17 -3.42 -11.40
N THR A 62 -16.37 -3.16 -10.92
CA THR A 62 -16.63 -2.48 -9.66
C THR A 62 -17.50 -3.37 -8.79
N LEU A 63 -17.06 -3.61 -7.55
CA LEU A 63 -17.92 -4.09 -6.48
C LEU A 63 -18.27 -2.91 -5.58
N ALA A 64 -19.54 -2.52 -5.56
CA ALA A 64 -20.07 -1.48 -4.69
C ALA A 64 -20.97 -2.11 -3.61
N VAL A 65 -20.61 -1.93 -2.35
CA VAL A 65 -21.36 -2.44 -1.21
C VAL A 65 -22.25 -1.33 -0.66
N GLY A 66 -23.56 -1.57 -0.65
CA GLY A 66 -24.55 -0.64 -0.09
C GLY A 66 -24.76 -0.82 1.41
N ALA A 67 -24.59 -2.04 1.91
CA ALA A 67 -24.64 -2.40 3.32
C ALA A 67 -23.92 -3.73 3.54
N GLY A 68 -23.37 -3.97 4.74
CA GLY A 68 -22.65 -5.19 5.08
C GLY A 68 -21.20 -5.20 4.58
N ARG A 69 -20.62 -6.40 4.46
CA ARG A 69 -19.26 -6.62 3.95
C ARG A 69 -19.23 -7.80 2.99
N PHE A 70 -18.47 -7.69 1.90
CA PHE A 70 -18.47 -8.68 0.82
C PHE A 70 -17.05 -9.07 0.35
N GLN A 71 -16.94 -10.28 -0.18
CA GLN A 71 -15.76 -10.82 -0.85
C GLN A 71 -16.13 -11.22 -2.29
N LEU A 72 -15.19 -11.07 -3.22
CA LEU A 72 -15.34 -11.49 -4.62
C LEU A 72 -14.14 -12.33 -5.05
N ASP A 73 -14.42 -13.54 -5.52
CA ASP A 73 -13.42 -14.47 -6.04
C ASP A 73 -13.67 -14.78 -7.53
N LEU A 74 -12.59 -15.01 -8.26
CA LEU A 74 -12.59 -15.64 -9.57
C LEU A 74 -12.28 -17.12 -9.39
N VAL A 75 -13.17 -17.98 -9.88
CA VAL A 75 -13.13 -19.44 -9.64
C VAL A 75 -13.32 -20.15 -10.97
N ALA A 76 -12.55 -21.21 -11.22
CA ALA A 76 -12.76 -22.06 -12.39
C ALA A 76 -14.10 -22.83 -12.27
N ASP A 77 -14.63 -23.31 -13.40
CA ASP A 77 -15.89 -24.08 -13.39
C ASP A 77 -15.84 -25.37 -12.56
N ASP A 78 -14.65 -25.96 -12.44
CA ASP A 78 -14.37 -27.12 -11.57
C ASP A 78 -14.35 -26.78 -10.06
N GLY A 79 -14.52 -25.50 -9.71
CA GLY A 79 -14.51 -25.01 -8.33
C GLY A 79 -13.13 -24.63 -7.79
N ARG A 80 -12.06 -24.79 -8.57
CA ARG A 80 -10.70 -24.41 -8.15
C ARG A 80 -10.58 -22.87 -8.06
N PRO A 81 -10.08 -22.33 -6.94
CA PRO A 81 -9.86 -20.89 -6.82
C PRO A 81 -8.77 -20.44 -7.80
N ILE A 82 -9.01 -19.33 -8.50
CA ILE A 82 -8.03 -18.70 -9.40
C ILE A 82 -7.44 -17.47 -8.72
N ARG A 83 -8.29 -16.58 -8.18
CA ARG A 83 -7.86 -15.31 -7.58
C ARG A 83 -8.95 -14.71 -6.71
N ARG A 84 -8.59 -14.20 -5.53
CA ARG A 84 -9.40 -13.25 -4.78
C ARG A 84 -9.26 -11.87 -5.40
N LEU A 85 -10.36 -11.39 -5.98
CA LEU A 85 -10.42 -10.09 -6.66
C LEU A 85 -10.70 -8.95 -5.67
N ALA A 86 -11.50 -9.22 -4.65
CA ALA A 86 -11.79 -8.28 -3.58
C ALA A 86 -12.01 -9.02 -2.26
N ASP A 87 -11.52 -8.44 -1.17
CA ASP A 87 -11.57 -9.03 0.16
C ASP A 87 -12.08 -8.00 1.18
N ASP A 88 -12.99 -8.43 2.05
CA ASP A 88 -13.59 -7.63 3.13
C ASP A 88 -13.97 -6.19 2.72
N VAL A 89 -14.82 -6.05 1.70
CA VAL A 89 -15.23 -4.76 1.13
C VAL A 89 -16.45 -4.22 1.86
N GLU A 90 -16.33 -2.99 2.38
CA GLU A 90 -17.45 -2.22 2.98
C GLU A 90 -18.00 -1.12 2.07
N GLY A 91 -17.16 -0.51 1.23
CA GLY A 91 -17.53 0.56 0.31
C GLY A 91 -17.46 0.11 -1.15
N ARG A 92 -16.78 0.90 -1.97
CA ARG A 92 -16.54 0.59 -3.38
C ARG A 92 -15.11 0.09 -3.61
N THR A 93 -14.94 -0.99 -4.36
CA THR A 93 -13.63 -1.39 -4.88
C THR A 93 -13.69 -1.63 -6.38
N VAL A 94 -12.57 -1.34 -7.06
CA VAL A 94 -12.36 -1.67 -8.46
C VAL A 94 -11.53 -2.94 -8.53
N VAL A 95 -11.87 -3.84 -9.45
CA VAL A 95 -11.16 -5.10 -9.68
C VAL A 95 -10.64 -5.14 -11.10
N HIS A 96 -9.46 -5.71 -11.27
CA HIS A 96 -8.75 -5.83 -12.54
C HIS A 96 -8.18 -7.23 -12.65
N PHE A 97 -8.47 -7.94 -13.74
CA PHE A 97 -7.91 -9.26 -14.00
C PHE A 97 -7.92 -9.56 -15.50
N VAL A 98 -7.17 -10.58 -15.90
CA VAL A 98 -7.23 -11.14 -17.24
C VAL A 98 -8.09 -12.40 -17.18
N ALA A 99 -9.06 -12.53 -18.09
CA ALA A 99 -9.92 -13.70 -18.16
C ALA A 99 -9.08 -14.97 -18.40
N PRO A 100 -9.31 -16.05 -17.64
CA PRO A 100 -8.49 -17.25 -17.70
C PRO A 100 -8.65 -18.00 -19.03
N GLY A 101 -7.69 -18.89 -19.31
CA GLY A 101 -7.69 -19.73 -20.52
C GLY A 101 -8.87 -20.70 -20.67
N GLY A 102 -9.53 -21.03 -19.56
CA GLY A 102 -10.69 -21.93 -19.49
C GLY A 102 -11.89 -21.25 -18.85
N PRO A 103 -13.06 -21.92 -18.84
CA PRO A 103 -14.28 -21.33 -18.31
C PRO A 103 -14.17 -21.07 -16.80
N ALA A 104 -14.73 -19.93 -16.39
CA ALA A 104 -14.66 -19.43 -15.02
C ALA A 104 -15.90 -18.62 -14.67
N ARG A 105 -16.08 -18.40 -13.37
CA ARG A 105 -17.20 -17.69 -12.77
C ARG A 105 -16.72 -16.73 -11.68
N LEU A 106 -17.53 -15.71 -11.46
CA LEU A 106 -17.36 -14.77 -10.36
C LEU A 106 -18.19 -15.26 -9.17
N VAL A 107 -17.57 -15.35 -8.00
CA VAL A 107 -18.21 -15.84 -6.77
C VAL A 107 -18.27 -14.70 -5.76
N LEU A 108 -19.47 -14.22 -5.49
CA LEU A 108 -19.75 -13.16 -4.53
C LEU A 108 -20.21 -13.78 -3.20
N MET A 109 -19.51 -13.47 -2.11
CA MET A 109 -19.83 -13.96 -0.76
C MET A 109 -20.14 -12.79 0.17
N ALA A 110 -21.22 -12.90 0.93
CA ALA A 110 -21.53 -11.97 2.02
C ALA A 110 -20.82 -12.39 3.30
N LEU A 111 -19.99 -11.51 3.85
CA LEU A 111 -19.36 -11.67 5.17
C LEU A 111 -20.30 -11.19 6.29
N GLU A 112 -21.18 -10.25 5.95
CA GLU A 112 -22.26 -9.75 6.80
C GLU A 112 -23.53 -9.59 5.97
N ASP A 113 -24.68 -9.58 6.64
CA ASP A 113 -25.97 -9.27 6.01
C ASP A 113 -25.88 -7.94 5.26
N GLY A 114 -26.26 -7.93 3.99
CA GLY A 114 -25.99 -6.76 3.18
C GLY A 114 -26.49 -6.79 1.76
N THR A 115 -26.15 -5.73 1.04
CA THR A 115 -26.41 -5.60 -0.40
C THR A 115 -25.16 -5.19 -1.14
N ALA A 116 -24.90 -5.85 -2.27
CA ALA A 116 -23.78 -5.56 -3.15
C ALA A 116 -24.24 -5.46 -4.60
N HIS A 117 -23.58 -4.57 -5.34
CA HIS A 117 -23.73 -4.38 -6.76
C HIS A 117 -22.38 -4.64 -7.44
N LEU A 118 -22.35 -5.62 -8.34
CA LEU A 118 -21.18 -5.96 -9.14
C LEU A 118 -21.42 -5.56 -10.58
N THR A 119 -20.48 -4.82 -11.14
CA THR A 119 -20.37 -4.58 -12.58
C THR A 119 -19.01 -5.07 -13.08
N THR A 120 -18.98 -5.75 -14.22
CA THR A 120 -17.73 -6.05 -14.93
C THR A 120 -17.89 -5.79 -16.41
N GLU A 121 -16.81 -5.36 -17.04
CA GLU A 121 -16.70 -5.07 -18.46
C GLU A 121 -15.46 -5.78 -19.00
N ALA A 122 -15.64 -6.63 -20.01
CA ALA A 122 -14.55 -7.24 -20.75
C ALA A 122 -14.08 -6.30 -21.88
N ILE A 123 -12.77 -6.07 -21.94
CA ILE A 123 -12.12 -5.19 -22.90
C ILE A 123 -11.03 -5.97 -23.62
N VAL A 124 -11.13 -6.02 -24.95
CA VAL A 124 -10.08 -6.57 -25.81
C VAL A 124 -8.88 -5.62 -25.79
N ALA A 125 -7.89 -5.91 -24.95
CA ALA A 125 -6.75 -5.05 -24.70
C ALA A 125 -5.43 -5.84 -24.68
N PRO A 126 -5.02 -6.45 -25.81
CA PRO A 126 -3.82 -7.25 -25.86
C PRO A 126 -2.58 -6.44 -25.42
N PRO A 127 -1.61 -7.09 -24.76
CA PRO A 127 -0.38 -6.43 -24.36
C PRO A 127 0.37 -5.90 -25.57
N LYS A 128 1.07 -4.77 -25.40
CA LYS A 128 1.96 -4.21 -26.43
C LYS A 128 3.40 -4.59 -26.15
N ALA A 129 4.14 -4.93 -27.20
CA ALA A 129 5.55 -5.29 -27.08
C ALA A 129 6.36 -4.11 -26.54
N VAL A 130 6.98 -4.28 -25.36
CA VAL A 130 7.83 -3.28 -24.72
C VAL A 130 9.03 -3.99 -24.11
N SER A 131 10.22 -3.64 -24.59
CA SER A 131 11.50 -4.09 -24.05
C SER A 131 12.52 -2.96 -24.22
N PRO A 132 12.79 -2.16 -23.17
CA PRO A 132 13.83 -1.14 -23.23
C PRO A 132 15.20 -1.76 -23.53
N PRO A 133 16.16 -0.99 -24.08
CA PRO A 133 17.52 -1.48 -24.29
C PRO A 133 18.13 -2.04 -23.00
N PRO A 134 18.70 -3.27 -23.02
CA PRO A 134 19.24 -3.90 -21.83
C PRO A 134 20.46 -3.12 -21.30
N ARG A 135 20.56 -3.01 -19.97
CA ARG A 135 21.76 -2.50 -19.27
C ARG A 135 22.36 -3.62 -18.44
N LEU A 136 23.54 -4.09 -18.83
CA LEU A 136 24.23 -5.23 -18.20
C LEU A 136 25.05 -4.80 -16.97
N THR A 137 24.40 -4.17 -15.99
CA THR A 137 25.05 -3.78 -14.72
C THR A 137 25.43 -5.01 -13.88
N SER A 138 24.62 -6.07 -13.92
CA SER A 138 24.87 -7.33 -13.23
C SER A 138 25.97 -8.15 -13.92
N PRO A 139 27.03 -8.55 -13.19
CA PRO A 139 28.04 -9.49 -13.69
C PRO A 139 27.44 -10.82 -14.16
N VAL A 140 26.47 -11.38 -13.43
CA VAL A 140 25.76 -12.61 -13.82
C VAL A 140 25.02 -12.41 -15.15
N MET A 141 24.31 -11.29 -15.33
CA MET A 141 23.61 -11.02 -16.59
C MET A 141 24.58 -10.78 -17.75
N ALA A 142 25.71 -10.11 -17.50
CA ALA A 142 26.74 -9.92 -18.52
C ALA A 142 27.38 -11.25 -18.96
N ALA A 143 27.60 -12.18 -18.03
CA ALA A 143 28.10 -13.51 -18.34
C ALA A 143 27.07 -14.33 -19.13
N LEU A 144 25.80 -14.28 -18.73
CA LEU A 144 24.72 -14.94 -19.45
C LEU A 144 24.56 -14.40 -20.88
N ALA A 145 24.64 -13.08 -21.07
CA ALA A 145 24.59 -12.45 -22.38
C ALA A 145 25.67 -13.01 -23.32
N ARG A 146 26.93 -13.06 -22.87
CA ARG A 146 28.03 -13.65 -23.64
C ARG A 146 27.80 -15.13 -23.96
N SER A 147 27.27 -15.89 -22.99
CA SER A 147 26.95 -17.30 -23.20
C SER A 147 25.87 -17.50 -24.27
N VAL A 148 24.82 -16.69 -24.25
CA VAL A 148 23.72 -16.75 -25.24
C VAL A 148 24.22 -16.30 -26.62
N GLU A 149 25.01 -15.24 -26.70
CA GLU A 149 25.65 -14.80 -27.95
C GLU A 149 26.55 -15.88 -28.57
N ALA A 150 27.19 -16.70 -27.74
CA ALA A 150 27.98 -17.85 -28.16
C ALA A 150 27.15 -19.12 -28.47
N GLY A 151 25.82 -19.05 -28.45
CA GLY A 151 24.92 -20.17 -28.76
C GLY A 151 24.57 -21.06 -27.56
N GLY A 152 24.89 -20.65 -26.33
CA GLY A 152 24.49 -21.34 -25.10
C GLY A 152 23.00 -21.14 -24.75
N GLY A 153 22.41 -22.12 -24.06
CA GLY A 153 21.03 -22.05 -23.58
C GLY A 153 20.89 -21.41 -22.19
N THR A 154 19.64 -21.23 -21.73
CA THR A 154 19.31 -20.59 -20.44
C THR A 154 18.90 -21.56 -19.32
N GLU A 155 18.78 -22.86 -19.60
CA GLU A 155 18.27 -23.83 -18.62
C GLU A 155 19.12 -23.93 -17.36
N ALA A 156 20.46 -23.99 -17.50
CA ALA A 156 21.37 -24.04 -16.34
C ALA A 156 21.29 -22.76 -15.49
N PHE A 157 21.13 -21.60 -16.15
CA PHE A 157 20.90 -20.33 -15.47
C PHE A 157 19.61 -20.38 -14.66
N TRP A 158 18.50 -20.82 -15.24
CA TRP A 158 17.21 -20.88 -14.54
C TRP A 158 17.18 -21.91 -13.42
N ALA A 159 17.86 -23.05 -13.56
CA ALA A 159 18.02 -24.03 -12.48
C ALA A 159 18.76 -23.41 -11.28
N ASP A 160 19.80 -22.62 -11.55
CA ASP A 160 20.54 -21.92 -10.50
C ASP A 160 19.73 -20.77 -9.87
N VAL A 161 18.98 -19.99 -10.66
CA VAL A 161 18.07 -18.95 -10.15
C VAL A 161 16.99 -19.57 -9.27
N ALA A 162 16.36 -20.68 -9.67
CA ALA A 162 15.33 -21.34 -8.88
C ALA A 162 15.86 -21.82 -7.52
N ARG A 163 17.12 -22.27 -7.48
CA ARG A 163 17.80 -22.69 -6.25
C ARG A 163 18.17 -21.51 -5.35
N ARG A 164 18.65 -20.38 -5.91
CA ARG A 164 19.07 -19.20 -5.15
C ARG A 164 17.91 -18.30 -4.72
N GLY A 165 16.82 -18.32 -5.47
CA GLY A 165 15.70 -17.39 -5.36
C GLY A 165 15.95 -16.07 -6.09
N THR A 166 14.90 -15.26 -6.19
CA THR A 166 14.93 -13.90 -6.76
C THR A 166 14.57 -12.83 -5.72
N PRO A 167 14.99 -11.56 -5.92
CA PRO A 167 15.92 -11.11 -6.95
C PRO A 167 17.33 -11.67 -6.72
N LEU A 168 18.15 -11.73 -7.78
CA LEU A 168 19.57 -12.05 -7.59
C LEU A 168 20.26 -10.92 -6.84
N VAL A 169 21.09 -11.29 -5.87
CA VAL A 169 21.86 -10.36 -5.04
C VAL A 169 23.35 -10.56 -5.36
N GLU A 170 24.00 -9.49 -5.79
CA GLU A 170 25.42 -9.47 -6.15
C GLU A 170 26.14 -8.31 -5.46
N ALA A 171 27.43 -8.46 -5.16
CA ALA A 171 28.23 -7.35 -4.65
C ALA A 171 28.37 -6.27 -5.75
N GLY A 172 28.15 -5.01 -5.39
CA GLY A 172 28.40 -3.84 -6.23
C GLY A 172 29.71 -3.14 -5.88
N GLY A 173 30.00 -2.06 -6.61
CA GLY A 173 31.08 -1.12 -6.25
C GLY A 173 30.73 -0.27 -5.02
N ASP A 174 31.74 0.28 -4.35
CA ASP A 174 31.60 1.24 -3.25
C ASP A 174 30.70 0.77 -2.09
N GLY A 175 30.74 -0.53 -1.77
CA GLY A 175 29.94 -1.13 -0.70
C GLY A 175 28.44 -1.22 -0.99
N GLN A 176 28.01 -0.93 -2.23
CA GLN A 176 26.64 -1.10 -2.67
C GLN A 176 26.34 -2.56 -3.06
N VAL A 177 25.07 -2.87 -3.23
CA VAL A 177 24.57 -4.18 -3.67
C VAL A 177 23.87 -4.03 -5.01
N ILE A 178 24.08 -4.98 -5.92
CA ILE A 178 23.35 -5.06 -7.19
C ILE A 178 22.20 -6.04 -7.00
N LEU A 179 20.98 -5.57 -7.22
CA LEU A 179 19.78 -6.39 -7.27
C LEU A 179 19.35 -6.60 -8.72
N THR A 180 19.15 -7.85 -9.13
CA THR A 180 18.63 -8.16 -10.47
C THR A 180 17.31 -8.91 -10.37
N PHE A 181 16.25 -8.25 -10.81
CA PHE A 181 14.90 -8.80 -10.91
C PHE A 181 14.76 -9.54 -12.23
N LEU A 182 14.07 -10.67 -12.22
CA LEU A 182 14.01 -11.60 -13.33
C LEU A 182 12.58 -12.02 -13.65
N ALA A 183 12.32 -12.31 -14.92
CA ALA A 183 11.14 -13.07 -15.34
C ALA A 183 11.50 -13.98 -16.52
N ARG A 184 10.83 -15.14 -16.59
CA ARG A 184 11.07 -16.17 -17.61
C ARG A 184 9.95 -16.22 -18.66
N GLY A 185 10.35 -16.54 -19.89
CA GLY A 185 9.46 -17.03 -20.94
C GLY A 185 9.30 -16.09 -22.14
N ASN A 186 8.50 -16.56 -23.09
CA ASN A 186 8.09 -15.79 -24.25
C ASN A 186 6.97 -14.81 -23.86
N ARG A 187 7.37 -13.64 -23.37
CA ARG A 187 6.47 -12.57 -22.92
C ARG A 187 6.45 -11.45 -23.95
N THR A 188 5.37 -10.68 -23.94
CA THR A 188 5.24 -9.45 -24.74
C THR A 188 5.91 -8.27 -24.05
N ASN A 189 5.77 -8.20 -22.73
CA ASN A 189 6.43 -7.22 -21.86
C ASN A 189 6.45 -7.73 -20.42
N VAL A 190 7.27 -7.12 -19.56
CA VAL A 190 7.27 -7.36 -18.11
C VAL A 190 7.52 -6.07 -17.34
N ARG A 191 6.68 -5.78 -16.34
CA ARG A 191 6.86 -4.69 -15.37
C ARG A 191 7.29 -5.23 -14.01
N LEU A 192 8.25 -4.55 -13.40
CA LEU A 192 8.53 -4.60 -11.97
C LEU A 192 7.60 -3.61 -11.26
N VAL A 193 6.88 -4.03 -10.25
CA VAL A 193 5.94 -3.19 -9.49
C VAL A 193 6.47 -3.06 -8.06
N GLY A 194 6.56 -1.83 -7.56
CA GLY A 194 7.18 -1.53 -6.27
C GLY A 194 8.64 -1.07 -6.39
N ALA A 195 9.35 -1.12 -5.26
CA ALA A 195 10.75 -0.71 -5.13
C ALA A 195 11.70 -1.62 -5.96
N PRO A 196 12.92 -1.16 -6.29
CA PRO A 196 13.60 0.06 -5.84
C PRO A 196 13.38 1.29 -6.73
N SER A 197 12.26 1.38 -7.46
CA SER A 197 11.87 2.55 -8.25
C SER A 197 10.44 3.01 -7.91
N GLY A 198 10.18 4.31 -8.02
CA GLY A 198 8.85 4.88 -7.89
C GLY A 198 7.93 4.72 -9.12
N ASP A 199 8.47 4.30 -10.28
CA ASP A 199 7.76 4.36 -11.58
C ASP A 199 7.37 2.99 -12.17
N HIS A 200 7.50 1.92 -11.39
CA HIS A 200 7.24 0.54 -11.80
C HIS A 200 8.03 0.14 -13.07
N GLU A 201 9.29 -0.22 -12.98
CA GLU A 201 10.18 -0.29 -14.15
C GLU A 201 9.81 -1.38 -15.17
N TRP A 202 9.99 -1.08 -16.47
CA TRP A 202 10.03 -2.11 -17.50
C TRP A 202 11.31 -2.95 -17.38
N LEU A 203 11.19 -4.26 -17.50
CA LEU A 203 12.32 -5.17 -17.71
C LEU A 203 12.72 -5.19 -19.18
N SER A 204 13.99 -5.44 -19.42
CA SER A 204 14.56 -5.67 -20.75
C SER A 204 14.64 -7.16 -21.04
N ARG A 205 14.28 -7.56 -22.26
CA ARG A 205 14.55 -8.92 -22.74
C ARG A 205 16.01 -9.04 -23.15
N LEU A 206 16.70 -10.07 -22.66
CA LEU A 206 18.01 -10.46 -23.16
C LEU A 206 17.83 -11.10 -24.55
N ALA A 207 18.46 -10.54 -25.57
CA ALA A 207 18.32 -10.97 -26.95
C ALA A 207 18.66 -12.46 -27.13
N GLY A 208 17.89 -13.16 -27.96
CA GLY A 208 18.10 -14.60 -28.21
C GLY A 208 17.70 -15.54 -27.06
N SER A 209 17.05 -15.04 -26.00
CA SER A 209 16.78 -15.83 -24.79
C SER A 209 15.34 -15.70 -24.26
N ASP A 210 14.97 -16.51 -23.27
CA ASP A 210 13.71 -16.40 -22.54
C ASP A 210 13.81 -15.53 -21.27
N VAL A 211 14.88 -14.72 -21.15
CA VAL A 211 15.20 -13.98 -19.92
C VAL A 211 14.84 -12.52 -20.03
N TRP A 212 14.01 -12.07 -19.08
CA TRP A 212 13.71 -10.66 -18.85
C TRP A 212 14.38 -10.22 -17.55
N PHE A 213 15.00 -9.04 -17.55
CA PHE A 213 15.71 -8.57 -16.37
C PHE A 213 15.72 -7.05 -16.22
N LYS A 214 15.94 -6.60 -14.98
CA LYS A 214 16.29 -5.23 -14.63
C LYS A 214 17.19 -5.25 -13.41
N SER A 215 18.32 -4.54 -13.49
CA SER A 215 19.27 -4.43 -12.39
C SER A 215 19.29 -3.04 -11.78
N PHE A 216 19.49 -2.97 -10.46
CA PHE A 216 19.63 -1.73 -9.70
C PHE A 216 20.82 -1.84 -8.76
N THR A 217 21.49 -0.72 -8.51
CA THR A 217 22.47 -0.59 -7.44
C THR A 217 21.79 0.07 -6.24
N VAL A 218 21.86 -0.56 -5.08
CA VAL A 218 21.15 -0.15 -3.87
C VAL A 218 22.06 -0.19 -2.63
N PRO A 219 21.72 0.56 -1.57
CA PRO A 219 22.42 0.45 -0.28
C PRO A 219 22.37 -0.96 0.32
N PRO A 220 23.39 -1.39 1.09
CA PRO A 220 23.46 -2.73 1.68
C PRO A 220 22.42 -2.98 2.77
N ASP A 221 21.77 -1.93 3.27
CA ASP A 221 20.70 -1.95 4.27
C ASP A 221 19.29 -1.94 3.64
N THR A 222 19.20 -2.26 2.34
CA THR A 222 17.93 -2.22 1.61
C THR A 222 16.93 -3.28 2.09
N ARG A 223 15.69 -2.84 2.32
CA ARG A 223 14.50 -3.68 2.50
C ARG A 223 13.39 -3.21 1.56
N LEU A 224 12.76 -4.14 0.85
CA LEU A 224 11.68 -3.85 -0.08
C LEU A 224 10.73 -5.02 -0.31
N SER A 225 9.53 -4.70 -0.77
CA SER A 225 8.61 -5.60 -1.44
C SER A 225 8.43 -5.21 -2.91
N TYR A 226 8.07 -6.21 -3.73
CA TYR A 226 7.80 -6.02 -5.15
C TYR A 226 6.84 -7.08 -5.69
N ARG A 227 6.37 -6.86 -6.92
CA ARG A 227 5.64 -7.84 -7.75
C ARG A 227 6.16 -7.81 -9.18
N ILE A 228 5.90 -8.89 -9.90
CA ILE A 228 6.14 -8.98 -11.34
C ILE A 228 4.79 -8.98 -12.06
N ALA A 229 4.66 -8.13 -13.08
CA ALA A 229 3.47 -8.03 -13.92
C ALA A 229 3.87 -8.35 -15.37
N PRO A 230 3.76 -9.61 -15.81
CA PRO A 230 3.98 -9.97 -17.20
C PRO A 230 2.79 -9.54 -18.06
N ASP A 231 3.03 -9.34 -19.36
CA ASP A 231 2.00 -9.22 -20.39
C ASP A 231 0.90 -8.21 -20.02
N VAL A 232 1.31 -7.04 -19.54
CA VAL A 232 0.40 -6.00 -19.04
C VAL A 232 -0.57 -5.58 -20.14
N PRO A 233 -1.90 -5.67 -19.91
CA PRO A 233 -2.89 -5.23 -20.88
C PRO A 233 -2.73 -3.75 -21.25
N ALA A 234 -3.07 -3.40 -22.49
CA ALA A 234 -2.96 -2.04 -22.99
C ALA A 234 -4.33 -1.47 -23.38
N PRO A 235 -5.25 -1.27 -22.42
CA PRO A 235 -6.59 -0.78 -22.72
C PRO A 235 -6.54 0.64 -23.33
N PRO A 236 -7.54 1.00 -24.15
CA PRO A 236 -7.71 2.39 -24.57
C PRO A 236 -7.96 3.28 -23.34
N GLY A 237 -7.61 4.57 -23.44
CA GLY A 237 -7.84 5.55 -22.37
C GLY A 237 -6.60 6.38 -22.02
N SER A 238 -6.61 6.92 -20.81
CA SER A 238 -5.55 7.73 -20.21
C SER A 238 -4.32 6.90 -19.83
N ASP A 239 -3.16 7.55 -19.64
CA ASP A 239 -1.97 6.90 -19.08
C ASP A 239 -2.24 6.28 -17.71
N ARG A 240 -3.15 6.89 -16.93
CA ARG A 240 -3.59 6.36 -15.64
C ARG A 240 -4.32 5.03 -15.80
N GLU A 241 -5.27 4.93 -16.72
CA GLU A 241 -6.02 3.69 -16.95
C GLU A 241 -5.09 2.56 -17.44
N ARG A 242 -4.15 2.88 -18.33
CA ARG A 242 -3.10 1.95 -18.73
C ARG A 242 -2.20 1.54 -17.57
N ARG A 243 -1.83 2.46 -16.69
CA ARG A 243 -1.04 2.15 -15.49
C ARG A 243 -1.82 1.24 -14.54
N ILE A 244 -3.11 1.49 -14.30
CA ILE A 244 -3.94 0.67 -13.42
C ILE A 244 -4.08 -0.77 -13.97
N ALA A 245 -4.11 -0.94 -15.29
CA ALA A 245 -4.21 -2.26 -15.92
C ALA A 245 -3.07 -3.22 -15.52
N LEU A 246 -1.92 -2.73 -15.04
CA LEU A 246 -0.86 -3.57 -14.47
C LEU A 246 -1.37 -4.46 -13.32
N LEU A 247 -2.37 -4.01 -12.55
CA LEU A 247 -2.95 -4.77 -11.45
C LEU A 247 -3.65 -6.05 -11.91
N ALA A 248 -3.99 -6.14 -13.20
CA ALA A 248 -4.58 -7.35 -13.78
C ALA A 248 -3.62 -8.53 -13.75
N THR A 249 -2.31 -8.29 -13.87
CA THR A 249 -1.29 -9.35 -13.98
C THR A 249 -0.21 -9.29 -12.91
N ALA A 250 -0.13 -8.21 -12.11
CA ALA A 250 0.82 -8.09 -11.01
C ALA A 250 0.61 -9.17 -9.94
N ALA A 251 1.63 -10.00 -9.73
CA ALA A 251 1.64 -11.07 -8.73
C ALA A 251 3.02 -11.20 -8.07
N ALA A 252 3.09 -11.94 -6.97
CA ALA A 252 4.36 -12.35 -6.38
C ALA A 252 5.24 -13.03 -7.44
N ASP A 253 6.54 -12.74 -7.38
CA ASP A 253 7.57 -13.38 -8.18
C ASP A 253 7.63 -14.88 -7.81
N PRO A 254 7.37 -15.79 -8.77
CA PRO A 254 7.28 -17.22 -8.50
C PRO A 254 8.63 -17.84 -8.08
N LEU A 255 9.74 -17.15 -8.29
CA LEU A 255 11.07 -17.63 -7.88
C LEU A 255 11.57 -16.95 -6.60
N ASN A 256 10.81 -16.04 -6.00
CA ASN A 256 11.15 -15.45 -4.70
C ASN A 256 10.78 -16.44 -3.58
N HIS A 257 11.68 -16.62 -2.61
CA HIS A 257 11.48 -17.55 -1.49
C HIS A 257 10.86 -16.89 -0.26
N HIS A 258 10.45 -15.62 -0.35
CA HIS A 258 9.97 -14.81 0.76
C HIS A 258 8.65 -14.09 0.43
N PRO A 259 7.55 -14.84 0.19
CA PRO A 259 6.25 -14.25 -0.08
C PRO A 259 5.69 -13.55 1.16
N TRP A 260 4.97 -12.45 0.96
CA TRP A 260 4.39 -11.64 2.03
C TRP A 260 3.09 -10.93 1.61
N PRO A 261 2.03 -10.95 2.43
CA PRO A 261 1.85 -11.81 3.59
C PRO A 261 1.85 -13.29 3.22
N ALA A 262 2.43 -14.15 4.07
CA ALA A 262 2.54 -15.58 3.78
C ALA A 262 1.17 -16.28 3.71
N ASP A 263 0.17 -15.75 4.40
CA ASP A 263 -1.20 -16.24 4.51
C ASP A 263 -2.18 -15.56 3.53
N ALA A 264 -1.68 -14.71 2.62
CA ALA A 264 -2.53 -14.13 1.59
C ALA A 264 -3.17 -15.23 0.70
N PRO A 265 -4.39 -15.00 0.18
CA PRO A 265 -5.20 -16.03 -0.45
C PRO A 265 -4.62 -16.60 -1.75
N ASP A 266 -3.77 -15.84 -2.44
CA ASP A 266 -3.13 -16.22 -3.70
C ASP A 266 -1.93 -15.30 -4.01
N ALA A 267 -1.19 -15.64 -5.07
CA ALA A 267 -0.02 -14.89 -5.52
C ALA A 267 -0.34 -13.45 -5.98
N PHE A 268 -1.57 -13.14 -6.39
CA PHE A 268 -1.99 -11.78 -6.76
C PHE A 268 -2.28 -10.90 -5.55
N ASN A 269 -2.47 -11.52 -4.39
CA ASN A 269 -2.62 -10.84 -3.11
C ASN A 269 -1.33 -10.86 -2.28
N GLN A 270 -0.30 -11.59 -2.73
CA GLN A 270 1.06 -11.59 -2.19
C GLN A 270 1.99 -10.60 -2.88
N GLU A 271 3.00 -10.15 -2.17
CA GLU A 271 4.19 -9.46 -2.65
C GLU A 271 5.40 -10.37 -2.41
N SER A 272 6.45 -10.18 -3.18
CA SER A 272 7.75 -10.81 -2.96
C SER A 272 8.62 -9.85 -2.18
N THR A 273 9.38 -10.36 -1.21
CA THR A 273 10.19 -9.50 -0.33
C THR A 273 11.67 -9.77 -0.48
N LEU A 274 12.46 -8.73 -0.20
CA LEU A 274 13.90 -8.78 -0.06
C LEU A 274 14.29 -7.98 1.18
N GLU A 275 15.15 -8.57 1.98
CA GLU A 275 15.81 -7.93 3.10
C GLU A 275 17.30 -8.23 3.01
N LEU A 276 18.11 -7.20 2.79
CA LEU A 276 19.56 -7.36 2.76
C LEU A 276 20.11 -7.51 4.19
N PRO A 277 21.27 -8.17 4.38
CA PRO A 277 21.79 -8.49 5.71
C PRO A 277 22.03 -7.28 6.64
N ALA A 278 22.28 -6.09 6.09
CA ALA A 278 22.48 -4.88 6.89
C ALA A 278 21.18 -4.07 7.09
N ALA A 279 20.03 -4.58 6.65
CA ALA A 279 18.76 -3.90 6.85
C ALA A 279 18.46 -3.76 8.35
N PRO A 280 17.99 -2.58 8.82
CA PRO A 280 17.74 -2.38 10.23
C PRO A 280 16.69 -3.33 10.76
N VAL A 281 16.87 -3.80 12.00
CA VAL A 281 15.86 -4.57 12.73
C VAL A 281 14.54 -3.80 12.74
N GLN A 282 13.42 -4.51 12.68
CA GLN A 282 12.08 -3.92 12.81
C GLN A 282 11.51 -4.28 14.18
N PRO A 283 11.46 -3.32 15.12
CA PRO A 283 11.06 -3.59 16.48
C PRO A 283 9.66 -4.19 16.62
N GLY A 284 9.53 -5.14 17.54
CA GLY A 284 8.27 -5.84 17.82
C GLY A 284 7.95 -6.96 16.83
N LEU A 285 8.90 -7.34 15.97
CA LEU A 285 8.78 -8.47 15.04
C LEU A 285 9.72 -9.63 15.38
N GLU A 286 10.63 -9.43 16.34
CA GLU A 286 11.62 -10.42 16.79
C GLU A 286 10.96 -11.59 17.52
N ASP A 287 9.96 -11.30 18.37
CA ASP A 287 9.16 -12.30 19.08
C ASP A 287 7.66 -11.93 19.05
N LEU A 288 6.90 -12.72 18.30
CA LEU A 288 5.44 -12.60 18.21
C LEU A 288 4.73 -13.62 19.10
N SER A 289 5.29 -14.01 20.25
CA SER A 289 4.67 -14.91 21.23
C SER A 289 3.91 -14.19 22.34
N ALA A 290 4.09 -12.87 22.49
CA ALA A 290 3.49 -12.06 23.54
C ALA A 290 1.96 -12.22 23.66
N PRO A 291 1.38 -12.11 24.88
CA PRO A 291 -0.07 -12.18 25.10
C PRO A 291 -0.83 -11.25 24.17
N ARG A 292 -1.93 -11.74 23.59
CA ARG A 292 -2.71 -10.99 22.60
C ARG A 292 -3.68 -10.03 23.28
N GLY A 293 -3.72 -8.79 22.80
CA GLY A 293 -4.82 -7.88 23.07
C GLY A 293 -6.16 -8.34 22.47
N THR A 294 -7.20 -7.57 22.75
CA THR A 294 -8.58 -7.82 22.28
C THR A 294 -9.05 -6.73 21.33
N PHE A 295 -10.06 -7.04 20.52
CA PHE A 295 -10.62 -6.11 19.54
C PHE A 295 -12.09 -5.85 19.81
N THR A 296 -12.50 -4.60 19.69
CA THR A 296 -13.90 -4.17 19.62
C THR A 296 -14.10 -3.42 18.32
N ARG A 297 -15.02 -3.91 17.47
CA ARG A 297 -15.41 -3.25 16.23
C ARG A 297 -16.75 -2.54 16.42
N PHE A 298 -16.87 -1.33 15.89
CA PHE A 298 -18.14 -0.61 15.87
C PHE A 298 -18.23 0.30 14.65
N ARG A 299 -19.46 0.65 14.25
CA ARG A 299 -19.70 1.63 13.20
C ARG A 299 -19.83 3.02 13.81
N LEU A 300 -19.22 4.02 13.17
CA LEU A 300 -19.31 5.42 13.56
C LEU A 300 -19.82 6.25 12.38
N SER A 301 -20.98 6.88 12.56
CA SER A 301 -21.57 7.81 11.61
C SER A 301 -21.09 9.23 11.91
N SER A 302 -20.72 9.96 10.87
CA SER A 302 -20.35 11.37 10.96
C SER A 302 -21.25 12.22 10.07
N ALA A 303 -21.96 13.16 10.68
CA ALA A 303 -22.76 14.13 9.93
C ALA A 303 -21.87 15.05 9.09
N GLY A 304 -20.70 15.46 9.62
CA GLY A 304 -19.75 16.33 8.92
C GLY A 304 -19.12 15.71 7.67
N LEU A 305 -18.95 14.37 7.67
CA LEU A 305 -18.43 13.63 6.51
C LEU A 305 -19.52 12.99 5.65
N GLY A 306 -20.77 12.97 6.12
CA GLY A 306 -21.90 12.37 5.40
C GLY A 306 -21.75 10.86 5.18
N ASN A 307 -20.98 10.15 6.01
CA ASN A 307 -20.78 8.72 5.88
C ASN A 307 -20.72 8.00 7.23
N THR A 308 -20.72 6.68 7.16
CA THR A 308 -20.50 5.79 8.30
C THR A 308 -19.35 4.86 7.97
N ARG A 309 -18.42 4.66 8.92
CA ARG A 309 -17.27 3.78 8.74
C ARG A 309 -17.11 2.81 9.89
N SER A 310 -16.50 1.67 9.62
CA SER A 310 -16.01 0.76 10.65
C SER A 310 -14.80 1.35 11.37
N ILE A 311 -14.80 1.24 12.70
CA ILE A 311 -13.70 1.57 13.59
C ILE A 311 -13.33 0.31 14.36
N THR A 312 -12.04 -0.04 14.37
CA THR A 312 -11.52 -1.15 15.18
C THR A 312 -10.70 -0.60 16.33
N LEU A 313 -11.18 -0.80 17.57
CA LEU A 313 -10.45 -0.50 18.79
C LEU A 313 -9.74 -1.76 19.27
N TYR A 314 -8.41 -1.68 19.39
CA TYR A 314 -7.55 -2.68 20.00
C TYR A 314 -7.21 -2.26 21.44
N THR A 315 -7.32 -3.21 22.34
CA THR A 315 -7.01 -3.06 23.77
C THR A 315 -5.92 -4.05 24.15
N PRO A 316 -4.75 -3.61 24.65
CA PRO A 316 -3.65 -4.52 24.98
C PRO A 316 -4.02 -5.47 26.12
N ALA A 317 -3.34 -6.61 26.19
CA ALA A 317 -3.54 -7.57 27.28
C ALA A 317 -3.27 -6.90 28.65
N GLY A 318 -4.16 -7.12 29.62
CA GLY A 318 -4.02 -6.55 30.97
C GLY A 318 -4.25 -5.03 31.06
N PHE A 319 -4.91 -4.42 30.08
CA PHE A 319 -5.18 -2.98 30.07
C PHE A 319 -5.99 -2.50 31.30
N ASP A 320 -5.43 -1.55 32.04
CA ASP A 320 -6.12 -0.80 33.10
C ASP A 320 -6.41 0.63 32.60
N PRO A 321 -7.69 1.02 32.42
CA PRO A 321 -8.07 2.38 32.01
C PRO A 321 -7.55 3.49 32.93
N ALA A 322 -7.28 3.18 34.21
CA ALA A 322 -6.77 4.13 35.19
C ALA A 322 -5.25 4.34 35.13
N ASP A 323 -4.50 3.51 34.38
CA ASP A 323 -3.05 3.66 34.26
C ASP A 323 -2.68 4.99 33.58
N ARG A 324 -2.00 5.84 34.33
CA ARG A 324 -1.54 7.15 33.87
C ARG A 324 -0.41 7.08 32.84
N ARG A 325 0.06 5.90 32.45
CA ARG A 325 1.03 5.71 31.36
C ARG A 325 0.37 5.42 30.02
N ASN A 326 -0.92 5.08 30.03
CA ASN A 326 -1.65 4.68 28.83
C ASN A 326 -1.45 5.66 27.67
N GLN A 327 -1.22 5.10 26.49
CA GLN A 327 -1.14 5.80 25.22
C GLN A 327 -2.33 5.46 24.33
N LEU A 328 -2.63 6.36 23.39
CA LEU A 328 -3.64 6.16 22.37
C LEU A 328 -3.00 6.38 21.00
N LEU A 329 -2.94 5.32 20.19
CA LEU A 329 -2.59 5.35 18.79
C LEU A 329 -3.86 5.41 17.93
N ILE A 330 -3.99 6.41 17.08
CA ILE A 330 -5.01 6.46 16.02
C ILE A 330 -4.28 6.30 14.69
N LEU A 331 -4.54 5.18 14.02
CA LEU A 331 -3.85 4.75 12.82
C LEU A 331 -4.84 4.67 11.65
N PHE A 332 -4.53 5.37 10.57
CA PHE A 332 -5.32 5.35 9.35
C PHE A 332 -5.01 4.11 8.50
N ASP A 333 -5.85 3.82 7.50
CA ASP A 333 -5.73 2.65 6.62
C ASP A 333 -5.85 1.32 7.36
N ALA A 334 -6.97 1.16 8.08
CA ALA A 334 -7.22 0.02 8.96
C ALA A 334 -6.98 -1.33 8.29
N LYS A 335 -7.41 -1.49 7.03
CA LYS A 335 -7.23 -2.76 6.31
C LYS A 335 -5.75 -3.14 6.25
N ALA A 336 -4.89 -2.23 5.82
CA ALA A 336 -3.46 -2.52 5.66
C ALA A 336 -2.75 -2.77 6.99
N TYR A 337 -3.07 -1.96 8.02
CA TYR A 337 -2.44 -2.08 9.34
C TYR A 337 -3.01 -3.16 10.26
N LEU A 338 -4.09 -3.83 9.85
CA LEU A 338 -4.62 -5.04 10.49
C LEU A 338 -4.24 -6.34 9.77
N THR A 339 -3.97 -6.28 8.46
CA THR A 339 -3.74 -7.48 7.63
C THR A 339 -2.31 -7.62 7.13
N LYS A 340 -1.71 -6.56 6.56
CA LYS A 340 -0.35 -6.60 6.01
C LYS A 340 0.68 -6.31 7.09
N VAL A 341 0.50 -5.20 7.80
CA VAL A 341 1.35 -4.85 8.93
C VAL A 341 0.74 -5.49 10.18
N PRO A 342 1.46 -6.36 10.91
CA PRO A 342 0.93 -7.00 12.11
C PRO A 342 0.96 -6.04 13.31
N THR A 343 0.39 -4.84 13.16
CA THR A 343 0.44 -3.76 14.15
C THR A 343 -0.01 -4.21 15.54
N PRO A 344 -1.12 -4.95 15.72
CA PRO A 344 -1.49 -5.44 17.04
C PRO A 344 -0.41 -6.32 17.69
N ARG A 345 0.27 -7.16 16.90
CA ARG A 345 1.36 -8.02 17.41
C ARG A 345 2.62 -7.23 17.74
N ILE A 346 2.94 -6.20 16.96
CA ILE A 346 4.02 -5.25 17.28
C ILE A 346 3.73 -4.56 18.62
N LEU A 347 2.49 -4.10 18.83
CA LEU A 347 2.07 -3.49 20.09
C LEU A 347 2.11 -4.49 21.25
N ASP A 348 1.63 -5.72 21.06
CA ASP A 348 1.71 -6.79 22.07
C ASP A 348 3.16 -7.04 22.50
N ALA A 349 4.06 -7.26 21.54
CA ALA A 349 5.47 -7.56 21.78
C ALA A 349 6.18 -6.41 22.50
N LEU A 350 6.09 -5.19 21.96
CA LEU A 350 6.76 -4.02 22.53
C LEU A 350 6.20 -3.63 23.91
N THR A 351 4.92 -3.88 24.18
CA THR A 351 4.33 -3.67 25.50
C THR A 351 4.80 -4.73 26.49
N ALA A 352 4.82 -6.00 26.09
CA ALA A 352 5.30 -7.10 26.93
C ALA A 352 6.78 -6.93 27.32
N ASP A 353 7.60 -6.43 26.40
CA ASP A 353 9.01 -6.12 26.64
C ASP A 353 9.24 -4.85 27.48
N GLY A 354 8.18 -4.12 27.84
CA GLY A 354 8.27 -2.85 28.56
C GLY A 354 8.86 -1.69 27.75
N ARG A 355 9.01 -1.87 26.43
CA ARG A 355 9.53 -0.86 25.49
C ARG A 355 8.47 0.17 25.13
N LEU A 356 7.19 -0.20 25.19
CA LEU A 356 6.04 0.70 25.12
C LEU A 356 5.21 0.62 26.40
N PRO A 357 4.61 1.73 26.85
CA PRO A 357 3.53 1.65 27.83
C PRO A 357 2.29 0.98 27.19
N PRO A 358 1.28 0.56 27.99
CA PRO A 358 0.05 0.02 27.44
C PRO A 358 -0.57 0.99 26.44
N THR A 359 -0.68 0.55 25.18
CA THR A 359 -1.09 1.38 24.06
C THR A 359 -2.42 0.88 23.51
N LEU A 360 -3.49 1.67 23.71
CA LEU A 360 -4.72 1.50 22.96
C LEU A 360 -4.46 1.88 21.51
N ALA A 361 -5.02 1.13 20.56
CA ALA A 361 -4.92 1.46 19.14
C ALA A 361 -6.29 1.51 18.48
N VAL A 362 -6.50 2.50 17.63
CA VAL A 362 -7.73 2.72 16.89
C VAL A 362 -7.38 2.71 15.41
N PHE A 363 -7.89 1.72 14.71
CA PHE A 363 -7.73 1.58 13.27
C PHE A 363 -8.96 2.17 12.58
N VAL A 364 -8.74 3.24 11.83
CA VAL A 364 -9.81 3.99 11.15
C VAL A 364 -9.93 3.47 9.71
N SER A 365 -11.11 2.93 9.37
CA SER A 365 -11.40 2.45 8.01
C SER A 365 -11.33 3.60 7.00
N GLU A 366 -10.68 3.33 5.89
CA GLU A 366 -10.64 4.17 4.70
C GLU A 366 -11.94 4.14 3.88
N ILE A 367 -12.86 3.21 4.20
CA ILE A 367 -14.10 2.86 3.45
C ILE A 367 -13.80 2.34 2.05
N ASP A 368 -13.20 3.18 1.22
CA ASP A 368 -12.76 2.91 -0.14
C ASP A 368 -11.68 3.90 -0.60
N ALA A 369 -11.08 3.64 -1.77
CA ALA A 369 -10.01 4.47 -2.31
C ALA A 369 -10.45 5.92 -2.61
N GLU A 370 -11.70 6.13 -3.02
CA GLU A 370 -12.23 7.45 -3.33
C GLU A 370 -12.40 8.30 -2.06
N THR A 371 -13.01 7.70 -1.04
CA THR A 371 -13.18 8.31 0.28
C THR A 371 -11.85 8.62 0.93
N ARG A 372 -10.90 7.67 0.87
CA ARG A 372 -9.52 7.89 1.31
C ARG A 372 -8.88 9.11 0.65
N THR A 373 -9.04 9.26 -0.66
CA THR A 373 -8.50 10.38 -1.46
C THR A 373 -9.12 11.72 -1.08
N ARG A 374 -10.41 11.72 -0.76
CA ARG A 374 -11.17 12.92 -0.41
C ARG A 374 -10.91 13.38 1.03
N GLU A 375 -10.70 12.44 1.95
CA GLU A 375 -10.71 12.73 3.39
C GLU A 375 -9.33 12.85 4.02
N LEU A 376 -8.37 11.99 3.67
CA LEU A 376 -7.06 12.05 4.30
C LEU A 376 -6.23 13.30 3.93
N PRO A 377 -6.21 13.78 2.67
CA PRO A 377 -5.27 14.82 2.26
C PRO A 377 -5.66 16.25 2.72
N GLY A 378 -5.35 16.59 3.97
CA GLY A 378 -5.50 17.96 4.50
C GLY A 378 -6.95 18.46 4.57
N ASN A 379 -7.90 17.56 4.82
CA ASN A 379 -9.33 17.89 4.90
C ASN A 379 -9.75 18.30 6.33
N PRO A 380 -10.23 19.54 6.55
CA PRO A 380 -10.68 19.99 7.87
C PRO A 380 -11.88 19.21 8.41
N ALA A 381 -12.81 18.77 7.55
CA ALA A 381 -13.96 18.01 8.00
C ALA A 381 -13.53 16.64 8.56
N PHE A 382 -12.47 16.05 8.00
CA PHE A 382 -11.89 14.83 8.54
C PHE A 382 -11.17 15.08 9.88
N ALA A 383 -10.47 16.22 10.00
CA ALA A 383 -9.89 16.65 11.27
C ALA A 383 -10.94 16.86 12.37
N ASP A 384 -12.05 17.54 12.04
CA ASP A 384 -13.18 17.74 12.95
C ASP A 384 -13.86 16.42 13.31
N PHE A 385 -14.01 15.47 12.38
CA PHE A 385 -14.50 14.13 12.68
C PHE A 385 -13.62 13.43 13.73
N LEU A 386 -12.30 13.49 13.59
CA LEU A 386 -11.40 12.85 14.57
C LEU A 386 -11.53 13.51 15.96
N ALA A 387 -11.60 14.83 15.99
CA ALA A 387 -11.68 15.61 17.23
C ALA A 387 -13.03 15.49 17.94
N ARG A 388 -14.14 15.56 17.20
CA ARG A 388 -15.50 15.75 17.74
C ARG A 388 -16.33 14.46 17.76
N ASP A 389 -16.06 13.54 16.84
CA ASP A 389 -16.84 12.30 16.73
C ASP A 389 -16.03 11.10 17.25
N LEU A 390 -14.83 10.87 16.69
CA LEU A 390 -14.04 9.67 16.97
C LEU A 390 -13.47 9.67 18.39
N LEU A 391 -12.71 10.70 18.78
CA LEU A 391 -12.01 10.70 20.06
C LEU A 391 -12.98 10.54 21.25
N PRO A 392 -14.13 11.26 21.32
CA PRO A 392 -15.12 11.03 22.37
C PRO A 392 -15.70 9.60 22.35
N ALA A 393 -15.97 9.04 21.16
CA ALA A 393 -16.49 7.68 21.03
C ALA A 393 -15.51 6.62 21.54
N ILE A 394 -14.20 6.84 21.38
CA ILE A 394 -13.13 5.97 21.89
C ILE A 394 -12.99 6.10 23.41
N GLN A 395 -13.01 7.32 23.94
CA GLN A 395 -12.91 7.56 25.39
C GLN A 395 -14.09 6.91 26.13
N ALA A 396 -15.31 7.02 25.60
CA ALA A 396 -16.49 6.39 26.19
C ALA A 396 -16.39 4.85 26.23
N ARG A 397 -15.84 4.23 25.18
CA ARG A 397 -15.72 2.76 25.07
C ARG A 397 -14.56 2.19 25.88
N SER A 398 -13.42 2.86 25.84
CA SER A 398 -12.21 2.43 26.57
C SER A 398 -12.22 2.80 28.05
N ARG A 399 -13.07 3.78 28.44
CA ARG A 399 -13.09 4.43 29.76
C ARG A 399 -11.75 5.09 30.13
N ALA A 400 -10.88 5.31 29.14
CA ALA A 400 -9.55 5.87 29.31
C ALA A 400 -9.49 7.26 28.68
N ALA A 401 -9.32 8.29 29.52
CA ALA A 401 -9.09 9.67 29.06
C ALA A 401 -7.59 9.90 28.87
N ILE A 402 -7.09 9.61 27.68
CA ILE A 402 -5.66 9.77 27.35
C ILE A 402 -5.38 11.24 26.99
N PRO A 403 -4.40 11.90 27.66
CA PRO A 403 -4.10 13.31 27.41
C PRO A 403 -3.40 13.49 26.06
N PRO A 404 -3.46 14.71 25.46
CA PRO A 404 -2.90 14.98 24.14
C PRO A 404 -1.43 14.57 23.99
N ALA A 405 -0.61 14.79 25.01
CA ALA A 405 0.81 14.43 25.04
C ALA A 405 1.07 12.91 24.83
N ARG A 406 0.05 12.05 25.00
CA ARG A 406 0.10 10.60 24.78
C ARG A 406 -0.89 10.10 23.72
N THR A 407 -1.54 11.01 23.00
CA THR A 407 -2.36 10.69 21.84
C THR A 407 -1.53 10.87 20.58
N ILE A 408 -1.46 9.83 19.76
CA ILE A 408 -0.61 9.69 18.59
C ILE A 408 -1.51 9.53 17.36
N LEU A 409 -1.30 10.37 16.35
CA LEU A 409 -1.84 10.16 15.01
C LEU A 409 -0.76 9.55 14.12
N ALA A 410 -1.11 8.49 13.40
CA ALA A 410 -0.18 7.78 12.56
C ALA A 410 -0.80 7.40 11.21
N GLY A 411 0.04 7.37 10.18
CA GLY A 411 -0.36 6.87 8.87
C GLY A 411 0.75 6.97 7.84
N SER A 412 0.54 6.31 6.72
CA SER A 412 1.45 6.32 5.57
C SER A 412 0.88 7.11 4.40
N SER A 413 1.73 7.71 3.55
CA SER A 413 1.27 8.44 2.36
C SER A 413 0.29 9.57 2.73
N TYR A 414 -0.93 9.54 2.20
CA TYR A 414 -2.02 10.41 2.63
C TYR A 414 -2.36 10.33 4.11
N GLY A 415 -2.23 9.16 4.74
CA GLY A 415 -2.39 9.06 6.20
C GLY A 415 -1.32 9.83 6.96
N GLY A 416 -0.08 9.91 6.46
CA GLY A 416 0.98 10.71 7.07
C GLY A 416 0.73 12.22 6.95
N LEU A 417 0.21 12.65 5.80
CA LEU A 417 -0.27 14.02 5.60
C LEU A 417 -1.47 14.34 6.50
N ALA A 418 -2.46 13.44 6.57
CA ALA A 418 -3.63 13.55 7.44
C ALA A 418 -3.20 13.71 8.89
N ALA A 419 -2.36 12.80 9.41
CA ALA A 419 -1.90 12.81 10.79
C ALA A 419 -1.23 14.15 11.15
N THR A 420 -0.39 14.64 10.24
CA THR A 420 0.30 15.94 10.40
C THR A 420 -0.70 17.10 10.42
N THR A 421 -1.60 17.18 9.45
CA THR A 421 -2.55 18.30 9.32
C THR A 421 -3.60 18.32 10.43
N VAL A 422 -4.06 17.15 10.88
CA VAL A 422 -5.00 17.01 12.00
C VAL A 422 -4.34 17.48 13.30
N ALA A 423 -3.12 17.02 13.61
CA ALA A 423 -2.42 17.44 14.83
C ALA A 423 -2.13 18.95 14.85
N LEU A 424 -1.78 19.54 13.70
CA LEU A 424 -1.60 20.99 13.58
C LEU A 424 -2.90 21.78 13.72
N THR A 425 -4.05 21.17 13.41
CA THR A 425 -5.38 21.79 13.49
C THR A 425 -5.97 21.67 14.90
N HIS A 426 -5.79 20.52 15.55
CA HIS A 426 -6.28 20.21 16.90
C HIS A 426 -5.15 19.83 17.87
N PRO A 427 -4.15 20.71 18.08
CA PRO A 427 -3.01 20.41 18.96
C PRO A 427 -3.39 20.25 20.43
N GLU A 428 -4.58 20.72 20.81
CA GLU A 428 -5.17 20.54 22.13
C GLU A 428 -5.68 19.11 22.38
N LEU A 429 -5.74 18.26 21.36
CA LEU A 429 -6.23 16.87 21.44
C LEU A 429 -5.18 15.84 21.02
N PHE A 430 -4.32 16.18 20.05
CA PHE A 430 -3.36 15.26 19.45
C PHE A 430 -1.94 15.83 19.56
N GLY A 431 -1.12 15.27 20.46
CA GLY A 431 0.22 15.79 20.76
C GLY A 431 1.35 15.17 19.96
N ASN A 432 1.10 14.09 19.21
CA ASN A 432 2.15 13.34 18.54
C ASN A 432 1.74 12.87 17.15
N VAL A 433 2.70 12.88 16.22
CA VAL A 433 2.52 12.45 14.83
C VAL A 433 3.60 11.44 14.46
N ILE A 434 3.19 10.32 13.87
CA ILE A 434 4.06 9.40 13.14
C ILE A 434 3.66 9.45 11.66
N ALA A 435 4.45 10.15 10.84
CA ALA A 435 4.20 10.27 9.41
C ALA A 435 5.22 9.44 8.62
N MET A 436 4.73 8.41 7.93
CA MET A 436 5.55 7.52 7.11
C MET A 436 5.34 7.84 5.64
N SER A 437 6.38 8.24 4.94
CA SER A 437 6.31 8.60 3.51
C SER A 437 5.16 9.57 3.21
N GLY A 438 4.99 10.60 4.04
CA GLY A 438 3.83 11.49 3.97
C GLY A 438 3.77 12.23 2.63
N SER A 439 2.57 12.33 2.04
CA SER A 439 2.35 12.97 0.73
C SER A 439 2.39 14.51 0.81
N PHE A 440 3.46 15.08 1.35
CA PHE A 440 3.58 16.52 1.62
C PHE A 440 3.72 17.39 0.35
N TRP A 441 3.86 16.76 -0.81
CA TRP A 441 3.69 17.38 -2.12
C TRP A 441 2.23 17.75 -2.43
N TRP A 442 1.25 17.23 -1.68
CA TRP A 442 -0.16 17.54 -1.84
C TRP A 442 -0.53 18.84 -1.13
N HIS A 443 -0.87 19.88 -1.88
CA HIS A 443 -1.15 21.24 -1.39
C HIS A 443 -0.11 21.76 -0.37
N PRO A 444 1.18 21.86 -0.76
CA PRO A 444 2.28 22.18 0.16
C PRO A 444 2.12 23.56 0.81
N GLU A 445 1.52 24.52 0.11
CA GLU A 445 1.26 25.87 0.65
C GLU A 445 0.28 25.84 1.82
N ARG A 446 -0.78 25.02 1.74
CA ARG A 446 -1.75 24.89 2.82
C ARG A 446 -1.10 24.29 4.08
N LEU A 447 -0.24 23.28 3.89
CA LEU A 447 0.51 22.70 5.00
C LEU A 447 1.51 23.71 5.60
N ALA A 448 2.18 24.49 4.75
CA ALA A 448 3.06 25.56 5.19
C ALA A 448 2.31 26.61 6.04
N GLU A 449 1.10 26.99 5.65
CA GLU A 449 0.24 27.89 6.42
C GLU A 449 -0.16 27.31 7.78
N LEU A 450 -0.54 26.02 7.84
CA LEU A 450 -0.85 25.34 9.10
C LEU A 450 0.35 25.35 10.06
N VAL A 451 1.54 24.98 9.56
CA VAL A 451 2.78 25.05 10.34
C VAL A 451 3.07 26.48 10.79
N ALA A 452 2.77 27.47 9.93
CA ALA A 452 3.02 28.87 10.23
C ALA A 452 2.13 29.41 11.37
N ARG A 453 0.85 29.01 11.39
CA ARG A 453 -0.16 29.44 12.37
C ARG A 453 -0.14 28.65 13.67
N ALA A 454 0.38 27.42 13.66
CA ALA A 454 0.39 26.56 14.84
C ALA A 454 1.24 27.16 15.98
N THR A 455 0.62 27.25 17.16
CA THR A 455 1.15 27.94 18.35
C THR A 455 1.67 27.00 19.44
N ARG A 456 1.16 25.77 19.49
CA ARG A 456 1.53 24.73 20.47
C ARG A 456 2.84 24.06 20.08
N ARG A 457 3.94 24.40 20.75
CA ARG A 457 5.30 23.89 20.44
C ARG A 457 5.62 22.53 21.07
N ASP A 458 4.70 21.97 21.85
CA ASP A 458 4.80 20.66 22.47
C ASP A 458 4.36 19.50 21.56
N LEU A 459 3.88 19.80 20.33
CA LEU A 459 3.64 18.78 19.30
C LEU A 459 4.95 18.09 18.89
N ARG A 460 4.96 16.76 18.94
CA ARG A 460 6.12 15.94 18.55
C ARG A 460 5.86 15.24 17.22
N PHE A 461 6.86 15.25 16.35
CA PHE A 461 6.78 14.61 15.03
C PHE A 461 7.86 13.54 14.89
N HIS A 462 7.48 12.36 14.44
CA HIS A 462 8.37 11.35 13.91
C HIS A 462 8.07 11.19 12.42
N MET A 463 9.03 11.49 11.56
CA MET A 463 8.80 11.56 10.12
C MET A 463 9.86 10.77 9.35
N SER A 464 9.40 9.87 8.48
CA SER A 464 10.26 9.02 7.66
C SER A 464 9.88 9.04 6.19
N ALA A 465 10.83 8.68 5.33
CA ALA A 465 10.62 8.44 3.91
C ALA A 465 11.61 7.37 3.41
N GLY A 466 11.31 6.74 2.29
CA GLY A 466 12.18 5.81 1.59
C GLY A 466 13.13 6.53 0.63
N LEU A 467 14.36 6.02 0.52
CA LEU A 467 15.36 6.52 -0.42
C LEU A 467 14.94 6.35 -1.89
N PHE A 468 14.08 5.36 -2.18
CA PHE A 468 13.58 5.10 -3.54
C PHE A 468 12.33 5.93 -3.90
N GLU A 469 11.95 6.89 -3.04
CA GLU A 469 10.82 7.80 -3.25
C GLU A 469 11.24 9.22 -3.68
N GLY A 470 12.43 9.32 -4.29
CA GLY A 470 13.02 10.58 -4.73
C GLY A 470 12.34 11.20 -5.94
N ALA A 471 12.90 12.32 -6.39
CA ALA A 471 12.39 13.10 -7.52
C ALA A 471 12.15 12.26 -8.79
N HIS A 472 11.05 12.55 -9.48
CA HIS A 472 10.68 11.91 -10.74
C HIS A 472 10.22 12.96 -11.75
N GLN A 473 10.71 12.86 -12.99
CA GLN A 473 10.35 13.75 -14.11
C GLN A 473 10.43 15.27 -13.76
N GLY A 474 11.45 15.66 -12.99
CA GLY A 474 11.70 17.06 -12.64
C GLY A 474 10.80 17.63 -11.53
N SER A 475 10.00 16.80 -10.86
CA SER A 475 9.25 17.17 -9.66
C SER A 475 9.84 16.47 -8.43
N ASP A 476 9.82 17.18 -7.29
CA ASP A 476 10.19 16.61 -6.00
C ASP A 476 9.32 15.39 -5.65
N GLY A 477 9.95 14.36 -5.11
CA GLY A 477 9.28 13.17 -4.60
C GLY A 477 8.88 13.30 -3.13
N ILE A 478 8.46 12.18 -2.55
CA ILE A 478 8.08 12.09 -1.14
C ILE A 478 9.31 12.28 -0.24
N LEU A 479 10.48 11.79 -0.67
CA LEU A 479 11.73 11.95 0.08
C LEU A 479 12.07 13.43 0.29
N GLU A 480 12.09 14.21 -0.79
CA GLU A 480 12.47 15.62 -0.76
C GLU A 480 11.44 16.44 0.03
N THR A 481 10.15 16.20 -0.20
CA THR A 481 9.09 16.93 0.52
C THR A 481 9.03 16.60 2.00
N THR A 482 9.30 15.35 2.40
CA THR A 482 9.43 14.94 3.80
C THR A 482 10.64 15.59 4.48
N ARG A 483 11.81 15.59 3.83
CA ARG A 483 13.02 16.31 4.33
C ARG A 483 12.73 17.79 4.53
N ARG A 484 12.12 18.45 3.55
CA ARG A 484 11.76 19.88 3.61
C ARG A 484 10.83 20.20 4.78
N LEU A 485 9.82 19.36 5.02
CA LEU A 485 8.88 19.57 6.11
C LEU A 485 9.53 19.34 7.47
N ARG A 486 10.38 18.31 7.64
CA ARG A 486 11.16 18.10 8.87
C ARG A 486 11.95 19.35 9.22
N GLU A 487 12.70 19.90 8.28
CA GLU A 487 13.50 21.11 8.51
C GLU A 487 12.63 22.33 8.81
N ARG A 488 11.49 22.50 8.12
CA ARG A 488 10.54 23.57 8.42
C ARG A 488 9.99 23.46 9.84
N LEU A 489 9.59 22.27 10.29
CA LEU A 489 9.09 22.06 11.65
C LEU A 489 10.18 22.32 12.70
N LYS A 490 11.41 21.82 12.48
CA LYS A 490 12.56 22.10 13.36
C LYS A 490 12.83 23.61 13.47
N SER A 491 12.83 24.33 12.35
CA SER A 491 13.04 25.78 12.33
C SER A 491 11.97 26.57 13.10
N ARG A 492 10.79 25.97 13.30
CA ARG A 492 9.69 26.51 14.10
C ARG A 492 9.71 26.04 15.56
N GLY A 493 10.74 25.31 15.98
CA GLY A 493 10.95 24.89 17.36
C GLY A 493 10.18 23.62 17.77
N TYR A 494 9.66 22.85 16.81
CA TYR A 494 9.02 21.57 17.13
C TYR A 494 10.07 20.47 17.37
N PRO A 495 9.84 19.55 18.35
CA PRO A 495 10.58 18.30 18.43
C PRO A 495 10.28 17.41 17.20
N VAL A 496 11.31 17.14 16.40
CA VAL A 496 11.21 16.31 15.19
C VAL A 496 12.28 15.23 15.21
N THR A 497 11.85 13.97 15.09
CA THR A 497 12.71 12.78 14.93
C THR A 497 12.38 12.06 13.62
N GLY A 498 13.13 11.00 13.31
CA GLY A 498 12.90 10.11 12.17
C GLY A 498 14.04 10.10 11.16
N ARG A 499 14.08 9.04 10.36
CA ARG A 499 15.15 8.73 9.41
C ARG A 499 14.60 8.39 8.03
N ASP A 500 15.50 8.38 7.05
CA ASP A 500 15.20 7.84 5.74
C ASP A 500 15.61 6.36 5.70
N TYR A 501 14.83 5.52 5.03
CA TYR A 501 15.06 4.08 4.94
C TYR A 501 15.51 3.70 3.53
N ALA A 502 16.47 2.78 3.40
CA ALA A 502 16.80 2.16 2.11
C ALA A 502 15.64 1.26 1.64
N GLY A 503 14.60 1.89 1.10
CA GLY A 503 13.33 1.28 0.74
C GLY A 503 12.47 2.27 -0.05
N GLY A 504 11.29 1.82 -0.46
CA GLY A 504 10.34 2.62 -1.25
C GLY A 504 9.05 2.97 -0.51
N HIS A 505 8.01 3.27 -1.29
CA HIS A 505 6.66 3.56 -0.80
C HIS A 505 5.92 2.26 -0.42
N ASP A 506 6.32 1.66 0.69
CA ASP A 506 6.14 0.22 0.94
C ASP A 506 5.77 -0.09 2.41
N TYR A 507 4.71 -0.89 2.60
CA TYR A 507 4.27 -1.33 3.93
C TYR A 507 5.29 -2.24 4.65
N LEU A 508 6.12 -2.97 3.91
CA LEU A 508 7.22 -3.76 4.47
C LEU A 508 8.26 -2.86 5.12
N VAL A 509 8.44 -1.64 4.65
CA VAL A 509 9.30 -0.61 5.26
C VAL A 509 8.55 0.08 6.40
N TRP A 510 7.30 0.49 6.16
CA TRP A 510 6.49 1.22 7.13
C TRP A 510 6.19 0.45 8.40
N ARG A 511 6.14 -0.88 8.40
CA ARG A 511 5.98 -1.67 9.64
C ARG A 511 7.10 -1.39 10.66
N GLY A 512 8.34 -1.26 10.18
CA GLY A 512 9.48 -0.86 11.02
C GLY A 512 9.43 0.61 11.39
N ALA A 513 9.15 1.49 10.43
CA ALA A 513 9.07 2.93 10.68
C ALA A 513 7.97 3.31 11.69
N LEU A 514 6.85 2.58 11.71
CA LEU A 514 5.79 2.73 12.71
C LEU A 514 6.31 2.39 14.10
N ALA A 515 6.99 1.25 14.25
CA ALA A 515 7.55 0.80 15.52
C ALA A 515 8.63 1.76 16.04
N ASP A 516 9.54 2.19 15.17
CA ASP A 516 10.57 3.20 15.50
C ASP A 516 9.93 4.52 15.96
N GLY A 517 8.85 4.96 15.31
CA GLY A 517 8.11 6.15 15.71
C GLY A 517 7.42 6.03 17.06
N LEU A 518 6.82 4.88 17.35
CA LEU A 518 6.19 4.60 18.64
C LEU A 518 7.23 4.63 19.77
N LEU A 519 8.37 3.98 19.58
CA LEU A 519 9.47 3.95 20.55
C LEU A 519 10.05 5.35 20.79
N ALA A 520 10.28 6.12 19.73
CA ALA A 520 10.76 7.49 19.83
C ALA A 520 9.81 8.39 20.63
N ILE A 521 8.49 8.26 20.44
CA ILE A 521 7.47 9.03 21.17
C ILE A 521 7.41 8.59 22.64
N ALA A 522 7.57 7.30 22.92
CA ALA A 522 7.63 6.76 24.28
C ALA A 522 8.92 7.14 25.03
N GLY A 523 9.94 7.64 24.33
CA GLY A 523 11.25 7.94 24.91
C GLY A 523 12.13 6.70 25.11
N ALA A 524 11.75 5.57 24.51
CA ALA A 524 12.56 4.37 24.46
C ALA A 524 13.66 4.54 23.40
N ARG A 525 14.91 4.19 23.71
CA ARG A 525 15.98 4.18 22.71
C ARG A 525 15.66 3.11 21.65
N THR A 526 15.69 3.49 20.38
CA THR A 526 15.81 2.52 19.28
C THR A 526 17.15 1.82 19.44
N ILE A 527 17.16 0.49 19.32
CA ILE A 527 18.42 -0.28 19.26
C ILE A 527 18.96 0.01 17.86
N ASP A 528 20.08 0.73 17.78
CA ASP A 528 20.78 1.07 16.53
C ASP A 528 21.29 -0.19 15.80
#